data_AF-A0A518IIE2-F1
#
_entry.id   AF-A0A518IIE2-F1
#
_cell.length_a   1.000
_cell.length_b   1.000
_cell.length_c   1.000
_cell.angle_alpha   90.00
_cell.angle_beta   90.00
_cell.angle_gamma   90.00
#
_symmetry.space_group_name_H-M   'P 1'
#
loop_
_entity.id
_entity.type
_entity.pdbx_description
1 polymer ?
#
loop_
_entity_poly.entity_id
_entity_poly.type
_entity_poly.pdbx_seq_one_letter_code
_entity_poly.pdbx_strand_id
1 'polypeptide(L)'
;MHTLLSRIEDVFDIKGHGFVIAPGIPSGSSLRVTVGDPLKLKQPDGTVHKSYVRAIEMIMGGAPERACISLLLGEDLTKTDLSTGSELWLDAQTQDIIQYHFPAITLSTLKSRLFTPDHSGHLQFGDSAVTFLPSSTDDLTAGALEFQDELRSYLLSMTPSDDGVTLFVGLLGLKHDPSLLPQIDLSLKQAGLTFSRDS
;
A
#
# COMPACT_ATOMS: atom_id res chain seq x y z
N MET A 1 6.50 -5.32 -3.85
CA MET A 1 5.32 -5.94 -4.49
C MET A 1 4.88 -5.07 -5.66
N HIS A 2 4.29 -5.63 -6.72
CA HIS A 2 3.69 -4.83 -7.79
C HIS A 2 2.19 -5.04 -7.75
N THR A 3 1.43 -3.97 -7.56
CA THR A 3 -0.03 -4.06 -7.58
C THR A 3 -0.59 -3.23 -8.71
N LEU A 4 -1.40 -3.87 -9.55
CA LEU A 4 -2.10 -3.21 -10.63
C LEU A 4 -3.11 -2.25 -10.03
N LEU A 5 -2.99 -0.96 -10.35
CA LEU A 5 -3.97 0.06 -9.98
C LEU A 5 -5.05 0.13 -11.05
N SER A 6 -4.65 0.28 -12.32
CA SER A 6 -5.60 0.46 -13.42
C SER A 6 -4.97 0.15 -14.77
N ARG A 7 -5.82 0.11 -15.80
CA ARG A 7 -5.40 0.20 -17.21
C ARG A 7 -5.76 1.60 -17.70
N ILE A 8 -4.79 2.33 -18.24
CA ILE A 8 -4.95 3.70 -18.72
C ILE A 8 -5.85 3.70 -19.95
N GLU A 9 -6.90 4.52 -19.91
CA GLU A 9 -7.86 4.71 -21.00
C GLU A 9 -7.56 6.00 -21.76
N ASP A 10 -7.12 7.05 -21.06
CA ASP A 10 -6.82 8.35 -21.62
C ASP A 10 -5.68 9.07 -20.89
N VAL A 11 -5.04 10.01 -21.58
CA VAL A 11 -3.93 10.85 -21.09
C VAL A 11 -4.19 12.31 -21.47
N PHE A 12 -4.44 13.14 -20.48
CA PHE A 12 -4.75 14.57 -20.65
C PHE A 12 -3.53 15.42 -20.39
N ASP A 13 -3.21 16.34 -21.30
CA ASP A 13 -2.16 17.32 -21.04
C ASP A 13 -2.76 18.55 -20.37
N ILE A 14 -2.23 18.91 -19.21
CA ILE A 14 -2.60 20.11 -18.45
C ILE A 14 -1.46 21.12 -18.63
N LYS A 15 -1.74 22.13 -19.45
CA LYS A 15 -0.76 23.16 -19.80
C LYS A 15 -0.12 23.78 -18.55
N GLY A 16 1.20 23.66 -18.45
CA GLY A 16 2.00 24.19 -17.34
C GLY A 16 2.09 23.29 -16.10
N HIS A 17 1.35 22.18 -16.07
CA HIS A 17 1.35 21.22 -14.96
C HIS A 17 1.92 19.85 -15.37
N GLY A 18 1.83 19.47 -16.65
CA GLY A 18 2.22 18.15 -17.15
C GLY A 18 0.98 17.36 -17.54
N PHE A 19 1.09 16.04 -17.63
CA PHE A 19 -0.02 15.20 -18.08
C PHE A 19 -0.59 14.32 -16.96
N VAL A 20 -1.89 14.11 -17.04
CA VAL A 20 -2.69 13.33 -16.10
C VAL A 20 -3.20 12.08 -16.80
N ILE A 21 -3.15 10.95 -16.10
CA ILE A 21 -3.68 9.68 -16.59
C ILE A 21 -5.08 9.41 -16.02
N ALA A 22 -5.93 8.79 -16.83
CA ALA A 22 -7.25 8.32 -16.42
C ALA A 22 -7.55 6.94 -17.04
N PRO A 23 -8.09 5.99 -16.27
CA PRO A 23 -8.23 6.01 -14.81
C PRO A 23 -6.86 5.97 -14.10
N GLY A 24 -6.75 6.67 -12.97
CA GLY A 24 -5.60 6.57 -12.06
C GLY A 24 -5.84 5.49 -11.00
N ILE A 25 -6.12 5.90 -9.77
CA ILE A 25 -6.43 5.01 -8.64
C ILE A 25 -7.94 4.71 -8.64
N PRO A 26 -8.38 3.45 -8.63
CA PRO A 26 -9.79 3.12 -8.44
C PRO A 26 -10.31 3.62 -7.08
N SER A 27 -11.52 4.17 -6.99
CA SER A 27 -12.05 4.69 -5.71
C SER A 27 -12.28 3.60 -4.65
N GLY A 28 -12.42 2.34 -5.06
CA GLY A 28 -12.49 1.18 -4.16
C GLY A 28 -11.13 0.51 -3.93
N SER A 29 -10.01 1.13 -4.34
CA SER A 29 -8.68 0.59 -4.11
C SER A 29 -8.41 0.45 -2.62
N SER A 30 -8.00 -0.73 -2.19
CA SER A 30 -7.48 -0.97 -0.84
C SER A 30 -6.08 -0.42 -0.61
N LEU A 31 -5.43 0.03 -1.69
CA LEU A 31 -4.13 0.66 -1.63
C LEU A 31 -4.28 2.15 -1.53
N ARG A 32 -3.68 2.69 -0.48
CA ARG A 32 -3.37 4.11 -0.42
C ARG A 32 -2.19 4.40 -1.32
N VAL A 33 -2.38 5.36 -2.21
CA VAL A 33 -1.36 5.91 -3.08
C VAL A 33 -1.17 7.36 -2.68
N THR A 34 0.08 7.74 -2.45
CA THR A 34 0.48 9.07 -1.96
C THR A 34 1.44 9.74 -2.93
N VAL A 35 1.57 11.06 -2.81
CA VAL A 35 2.56 11.82 -3.58
C VAL A 35 3.97 11.34 -3.24
N GLY A 36 4.74 11.04 -4.28
CA GLY A 36 6.07 10.45 -4.24
C GLY A 36 6.05 8.96 -4.52
N ASP A 37 4.93 8.25 -4.41
CA ASP A 37 4.96 6.79 -4.51
C ASP A 37 5.50 6.31 -5.86
N PRO A 38 6.39 5.30 -5.88
CA PRO A 38 6.96 4.77 -7.09
C PRO A 38 5.90 4.06 -7.94
N LEU A 39 5.95 4.31 -9.25
CA LEU A 39 5.03 3.73 -10.23
C LEU A 39 5.81 2.97 -11.30
N LYS A 40 5.17 1.91 -11.81
CA LYS A 40 5.56 1.20 -13.03
C LYS A 40 4.46 1.31 -14.05
N LEU A 41 4.80 1.72 -15.26
CA LEU A 41 3.87 1.80 -16.38
C LEU A 41 4.30 0.78 -17.43
N LYS A 42 3.45 -0.20 -17.69
CA LYS A 42 3.72 -1.25 -18.67
C LYS A 42 2.89 -1.00 -19.91
N GLN A 43 3.56 -0.65 -21.00
CA GLN A 43 2.96 -0.42 -22.31
C GLN A 43 2.41 -1.74 -22.90
N PRO A 44 1.42 -1.67 -23.81
CA PRO A 44 0.92 -2.84 -24.55
C PRO A 44 2.00 -3.54 -25.39
N ASP A 45 3.02 -2.81 -25.86
CA ASP A 45 4.16 -3.36 -26.60
C ASP A 45 5.20 -4.08 -25.71
N GLY A 46 4.99 -4.06 -24.39
CA GLY A 46 5.86 -4.67 -23.39
C GLY A 46 6.91 -3.72 -22.80
N THR A 47 7.05 -2.50 -23.32
CA THR A 47 7.93 -1.47 -22.76
C THR A 47 7.51 -1.12 -21.34
N VAL A 48 8.49 -0.91 -20.44
CA VAL A 48 8.22 -0.56 -19.04
C VAL A 48 8.91 0.75 -18.69
N HIS A 49 8.12 1.72 -18.24
CA HIS A 49 8.60 2.97 -17.67
C HIS A 49 8.50 2.92 -16.15
N LYS A 50 9.50 3.50 -15.48
CA LYS A 50 9.42 3.84 -14.06
C LYS A 50 9.07 5.32 -13.98
N SER A 51 8.28 5.68 -12.98
CA SER A 51 8.00 7.08 -12.63
C SER A 51 7.52 7.12 -11.17
N TYR A 52 6.84 8.18 -10.77
CA TYR A 52 6.29 8.35 -9.43
C TYR A 52 5.00 9.18 -9.47
N VAL A 53 4.23 9.12 -8.39
CA VAL A 53 3.05 9.97 -8.20
C VAL A 53 3.53 11.40 -7.93
N ARG A 54 3.38 12.29 -8.89
CA ARG A 54 3.75 13.70 -8.69
C ARG A 54 2.66 14.48 -7.97
N ALA A 55 1.41 14.26 -8.37
CA ALA A 55 0.25 14.84 -7.71
C ALA A 55 -0.97 13.91 -7.87
N ILE A 56 -1.92 14.08 -6.95
CA ILE A 56 -3.20 13.38 -6.95
C ILE A 56 -4.24 14.41 -7.38
N GLU A 57 -4.82 14.21 -8.57
CA GLU A 57 -5.74 15.14 -9.19
C GLU A 57 -7.18 14.64 -8.98
N MET A 58 -7.96 15.43 -8.24
CA MET A 58 -9.38 15.15 -7.99
C MET A 58 -10.21 15.66 -9.17
N ILE A 59 -10.22 14.89 -10.27
CA ILE A 59 -11.15 15.15 -11.37
C ILE A 59 -12.54 14.62 -10.96
N MET A 60 -13.33 15.47 -10.32
CA MET A 60 -14.74 15.17 -10.03
C MET A 60 -15.57 15.28 -11.31
N GLY A 61 -15.78 14.16 -12.00
CA GLY A 61 -16.62 14.13 -13.19
C GLY A 61 -16.92 12.72 -13.67
N GLY A 62 -17.96 12.09 -13.12
CA GLY A 62 -18.42 10.78 -13.60
C GLY A 62 -19.51 10.16 -12.72
N ALA A 63 -20.22 9.17 -13.28
CA ALA A 63 -21.12 8.31 -12.51
C ALA A 63 -20.35 7.62 -11.37
N PRO A 64 -20.97 7.41 -10.19
CA PRO A 64 -20.29 6.86 -8.99
C PRO A 64 -19.52 5.56 -9.24
N GLU A 65 -20.01 4.75 -10.19
CA GLU A 65 -19.45 3.46 -10.60
C GLU A 65 -18.15 3.53 -11.41
N ARG A 66 -17.73 4.72 -11.87
CA ARG A 66 -16.44 4.96 -12.55
C ARG A 66 -15.56 5.96 -11.83
N ALA A 67 -15.83 6.20 -10.54
CA ALA A 67 -15.02 7.09 -9.74
C ALA A 67 -13.58 6.55 -9.69
N CYS A 68 -12.64 7.31 -10.25
CA CYS A 68 -11.22 7.08 -10.09
C CYS A 68 -10.55 8.41 -9.75
N ILE A 69 -9.43 8.33 -9.05
CA ILE A 69 -8.61 9.48 -8.70
C ILE A 69 -7.50 9.55 -9.72
N SER A 70 -7.49 10.58 -10.55
CA SER A 70 -6.48 10.74 -11.58
C SER A 70 -5.12 11.09 -10.99
N LEU A 71 -4.06 10.72 -11.69
CA LEU A 71 -2.69 10.93 -11.24
C LEU A 71 -1.92 11.80 -12.22
N LEU A 72 -1.23 12.80 -11.69
CA LEU A 72 -0.15 13.49 -12.39
C LEU A 72 1.13 12.68 -12.16
N LEU A 73 1.81 12.30 -13.24
CA LEU A 73 3.04 11.51 -13.16
C LEU A 73 4.29 12.41 -13.05
N GLY A 74 5.42 11.78 -12.74
CA GLY A 74 6.72 12.44 -12.68
C GLY A 74 7.09 13.15 -13.98
N GLU A 75 7.95 14.17 -13.85
CA GLU A 75 8.45 14.97 -14.99
C GLU A 75 9.43 14.20 -15.89
N ASP A 76 9.77 12.97 -15.52
CA ASP A 76 10.62 12.05 -16.29
C ASP A 76 9.90 11.43 -17.49
N LEU A 77 8.59 11.59 -17.57
CA LEU A 77 7.77 11.15 -18.69
C LEU A 77 7.09 12.31 -19.38
N THR A 78 6.69 12.07 -20.62
CA THR A 78 5.84 12.93 -21.42
C THR A 78 4.61 12.17 -21.88
N LYS A 79 3.58 12.89 -22.35
CA LYS A 79 2.35 12.26 -22.85
C LYS A 79 2.62 11.23 -23.96
N THR A 80 3.65 11.44 -24.78
CA THR A 80 3.99 10.53 -25.90
C THR A 80 4.63 9.23 -25.46
N ASP A 81 5.14 9.17 -24.22
CA ASP A 81 5.73 7.96 -23.66
C ASP A 81 4.67 6.96 -23.17
N LEU A 82 3.40 7.38 -23.12
CA LEU A 82 2.29 6.54 -22.68
C LEU A 82 1.24 6.34 -23.78
N SER A 83 0.90 5.08 -24.02
CA SER A 83 -0.23 4.72 -24.89
C SER A 83 -1.45 4.28 -24.07
N THR A 84 -2.65 4.52 -24.61
CA THR A 84 -3.87 3.89 -24.10
C THR A 84 -3.70 2.37 -24.06
N GLY A 85 -4.22 1.74 -23.01
CA GLY A 85 -4.06 0.32 -22.74
C GLY A 85 -2.85 -0.01 -21.86
N SER A 86 -1.98 0.97 -21.58
CA SER A 86 -0.89 0.83 -20.61
C SER A 86 -1.41 0.45 -19.23
N GLU A 87 -0.70 -0.43 -18.53
CA GLU A 87 -1.03 -0.82 -17.18
C GLU A 87 -0.27 0.07 -16.19
N LEU A 88 -1.01 0.67 -15.25
CA LEU A 88 -0.47 1.44 -14.14
C LEU A 88 -0.32 0.53 -12.92
N TRP A 89 0.90 0.39 -12.44
CA TRP A 89 1.24 -0.41 -11.27
C TRP A 89 1.84 0.47 -10.18
N LEU A 90 1.37 0.29 -8.94
CA LEU A 90 2.10 0.75 -7.77
C LEU A 90 3.33 -0.15 -7.62
N ASP A 91 4.53 0.44 -7.76
CA ASP A 91 5.81 -0.24 -7.58
C ASP A 91 6.30 -0.03 -6.15
N ALA A 92 5.43 -0.31 -5.18
CA ALA A 92 5.81 -0.28 -3.77
C ALA A 92 6.80 -1.42 -3.51
N GLN A 93 8.08 -1.11 -3.73
CA GLN A 93 9.15 -1.85 -3.13
C GLN A 93 9.14 -1.46 -1.67
N THR A 94 8.88 -2.45 -0.83
CA THR A 94 9.18 -2.37 0.59
C THR A 94 10.70 -2.28 0.68
N GLN A 95 11.22 -1.07 0.53
CA GLN A 95 12.56 -0.77 0.97
C GLN A 95 12.51 -0.95 2.49
N ASP A 96 13.48 -1.67 3.04
CA ASP A 96 13.57 -1.98 4.47
C ASP A 96 12.39 -2.81 5.00
N ILE A 97 12.32 -4.08 4.55
CA ILE A 97 11.45 -5.07 5.19
C ILE A 97 12.02 -5.38 6.57
N ILE A 98 11.30 -4.95 7.60
CA ILE A 98 11.60 -5.33 8.97
C ILE A 98 10.93 -6.67 9.25
N GLN A 99 11.72 -7.62 9.77
CA GLN A 99 11.24 -8.95 10.11
C GLN A 99 11.08 -9.08 11.61
N TYR A 100 9.91 -9.53 12.03
CA TYR A 100 9.60 -9.89 13.40
C TYR A 100 9.35 -11.39 13.45
N HIS A 101 10.17 -12.11 14.20
CA HIS A 101 10.02 -13.53 14.40
C HIS A 101 9.35 -13.79 15.75
N PHE A 102 8.27 -14.57 15.72
CA PHE A 102 7.48 -14.96 16.88
C PHE A 102 7.61 -16.47 17.08
N PRO A 103 8.47 -16.93 18.01
CA PRO A 103 8.66 -18.34 18.23
C PRO A 103 7.45 -18.98 18.93
N ALA A 104 7.17 -20.23 18.61
CA ALA A 104 6.14 -21.06 19.24
C ALA A 104 4.72 -20.47 19.25
N ILE A 105 4.40 -19.60 18.29
CA ILE A 105 3.04 -19.09 18.06
C ILE A 105 2.49 -19.65 16.75
N THR A 106 1.18 -19.90 16.70
CA THR A 106 0.50 -20.23 15.44
C THR A 106 0.09 -18.95 14.70
N LEU A 107 -0.06 -19.03 13.38
CA LEU A 107 -0.58 -17.91 12.58
C LEU A 107 -1.96 -17.44 13.08
N SER A 108 -2.86 -18.36 13.44
CA SER A 108 -4.17 -18.02 14.00
C SER A 108 -4.08 -17.26 15.33
N THR A 109 -3.17 -17.67 16.22
CA THR A 109 -2.96 -17.01 17.52
C THR A 109 -2.30 -15.65 17.36
N LEU A 110 -1.36 -15.51 16.42
CA LEU A 110 -0.75 -14.22 16.10
C LEU A 110 -1.82 -13.24 15.61
N LYS A 111 -2.64 -13.68 14.64
CA LYS A 111 -3.73 -12.87 14.08
C LYS A 111 -4.71 -12.38 15.13
N SER A 112 -5.19 -13.27 16.00
CA SER A 112 -6.18 -12.92 17.02
C SER A 112 -5.65 -12.00 18.12
N ARG A 113 -4.33 -11.94 18.30
CA ARG A 113 -3.67 -11.00 19.23
C ARG A 113 -3.35 -9.67 18.58
N LEU A 114 -2.95 -9.67 17.31
CA LEU A 114 -2.57 -8.46 16.58
C LEU A 114 -3.77 -7.67 16.11
N PHE A 115 -4.86 -8.35 15.74
CA PHE A 115 -5.97 -7.74 15.04
C PHE A 115 -7.27 -7.87 15.83
N THR A 116 -7.93 -6.73 16.01
CA THR A 116 -9.24 -6.63 16.67
C THR A 116 -10.23 -5.98 15.74
N PRO A 117 -11.39 -6.60 15.44
CA PRO A 117 -12.41 -5.96 14.64
C PRO A 117 -12.94 -4.70 15.31
N ASP A 118 -13.06 -3.61 14.55
CA ASP A 118 -13.71 -2.39 15.00
C ASP A 118 -15.22 -2.38 14.65
N HIS A 119 -15.92 -1.32 15.08
CA HIS A 119 -17.35 -1.16 14.87
C HIS A 119 -17.74 -0.95 13.39
N SER A 120 -16.78 -0.62 12.53
CA SER A 120 -16.96 -0.41 11.10
C SER A 120 -16.55 -1.64 10.27
N GLY A 121 -16.11 -2.72 10.92
CA GLY A 121 -15.70 -3.98 10.29
C GLY A 121 -14.26 -3.99 9.78
N HIS A 122 -13.44 -3.00 10.13
CA HIS A 122 -12.00 -2.98 9.87
C HIS A 122 -11.25 -3.71 10.99
N LEU A 123 -10.02 -4.15 10.73
CA LEU A 123 -9.16 -4.75 11.75
C LEU A 123 -8.21 -3.68 12.30
N GLN A 124 -8.27 -3.44 13.61
CA GLN A 124 -7.32 -2.60 14.34
C GLN A 124 -6.05 -3.38 14.66
N PHE A 125 -4.88 -2.78 14.41
CA PHE A 125 -3.57 -3.24 14.82
C PHE A 125 -3.10 -2.43 16.04
N GLY A 126 -3.28 -2.99 17.23
CA GLY A 126 -3.17 -2.24 18.48
C GLY A 126 -4.12 -1.03 18.48
N ASP A 127 -3.71 0.07 19.13
CA ASP A 127 -4.52 1.30 19.21
C ASP A 127 -4.21 2.30 18.09
N SER A 128 -3.23 2.01 17.22
CA SER A 128 -2.62 3.03 16.36
C SER A 128 -2.90 2.87 14.87
N ALA A 129 -3.36 1.69 14.42
CA ALA A 129 -3.54 1.42 13.00
C ALA A 129 -4.78 0.59 12.66
N VAL A 130 -5.28 0.74 11.43
CA VAL A 130 -6.47 0.05 10.90
C VAL A 130 -6.20 -0.54 9.51
N THR A 131 -6.84 -1.67 9.18
CA THR A 131 -6.83 -2.21 7.81
C THR A 131 -7.73 -1.39 6.89
N PHE A 132 -7.32 -1.20 5.64
CA PHE A 132 -8.16 -0.57 4.63
C PHE A 132 -9.37 -1.41 4.21
N LEU A 133 -9.21 -2.73 4.20
CA LEU A 133 -10.30 -3.63 3.85
C LEU A 133 -10.99 -4.18 5.10
N PRO A 134 -12.31 -4.35 5.05
CA PRO A 134 -13.01 -5.20 5.99
C PRO A 134 -12.60 -6.64 5.70
N SER A 135 -11.95 -7.28 6.66
CA SER A 135 -11.52 -8.67 6.53
C SER A 135 -11.68 -9.39 7.85
N SER A 136 -12.17 -10.64 7.77
CA SER A 136 -11.95 -11.60 8.84
C SER A 136 -10.44 -11.79 9.01
N THR A 137 -9.99 -12.02 10.24
CA THR A 137 -8.61 -12.41 10.52
C THR A 137 -8.23 -13.70 9.79
N ASP A 138 -9.19 -14.56 9.47
CA ASP A 138 -8.95 -15.91 8.95
C ASP A 138 -8.17 -15.92 7.62
N ASP A 139 -8.49 -14.99 6.72
CA ASP A 139 -7.86 -14.91 5.39
C ASP A 139 -6.65 -13.98 5.33
N LEU A 140 -6.35 -13.24 6.42
CA LEU A 140 -5.32 -12.22 6.42
C LEU A 140 -3.91 -12.83 6.43
N THR A 141 -3.31 -13.12 5.28
CA THR A 141 -1.88 -13.50 5.17
C THR A 141 -1.01 -12.32 4.74
N ALA A 142 -1.60 -11.33 4.09
CA ALA A 142 -1.00 -10.04 3.80
C ALA A 142 -2.07 -8.95 3.76
N GLY A 143 -1.72 -7.72 4.11
CA GLY A 143 -2.65 -6.60 4.09
C GLY A 143 -1.96 -5.26 4.30
N ALA A 144 -2.56 -4.19 3.78
CA ALA A 144 -2.14 -2.84 4.05
C ALA A 144 -2.76 -2.33 5.36
N LEU A 145 -1.95 -1.72 6.22
CA LEU A 145 -2.37 -0.99 7.42
C LEU A 145 -2.13 0.51 7.24
N GLU A 146 -3.02 1.32 7.81
CA GLU A 146 -2.83 2.76 7.97
C GLU A 146 -2.70 3.12 9.44
N PHE A 147 -1.64 3.84 9.80
CA PHE A 147 -1.51 4.45 11.12
C PHE A 147 -2.26 5.78 11.12
N GLN A 148 -3.24 5.91 12.02
CA GLN A 148 -4.18 7.02 12.04
C GLN A 148 -3.51 8.38 12.30
N ASP A 149 -2.43 8.37 13.09
CA ASP A 149 -1.79 9.60 13.56
C ASP A 149 -0.82 10.23 12.54
N GLU A 150 -0.34 9.47 11.56
CA GLU A 150 0.80 9.92 10.74
C GLU A 150 0.55 9.89 9.22
N LEU A 151 -0.65 9.53 8.77
CA LEU A 151 -0.99 9.39 7.33
C LEU A 151 0.02 8.48 6.60
N ARG A 152 0.43 7.40 7.25
CA ARG A 152 1.45 6.47 6.74
C ARG A 152 0.86 5.07 6.60
N SER A 153 1.28 4.36 5.56
CA SER A 153 0.79 3.04 5.24
C SER A 153 1.91 2.01 5.27
N TYR A 154 1.59 0.83 5.80
CA TYR A 154 2.48 -0.32 5.86
C TYR A 154 1.87 -1.47 5.09
N LEU A 155 2.73 -2.29 4.51
CA LEU A 155 2.37 -3.61 4.08
C LEU A 155 2.81 -4.60 5.14
N LEU A 156 1.86 -5.33 5.69
CA LEU A 156 2.13 -6.49 6.50
C LEU A 156 1.99 -7.75 5.65
N SER A 157 2.89 -8.71 5.85
CA SER A 157 2.68 -10.09 5.44
C SER A 157 3.15 -11.04 6.53
N MET A 158 2.46 -12.16 6.71
CA MET A 158 2.78 -13.16 7.72
C MET A 158 3.04 -14.50 7.03
N THR A 159 4.17 -15.11 7.35
CA THR A 159 4.54 -16.43 6.84
C THR A 159 4.74 -17.38 8.02
N PRO A 160 3.97 -18.48 8.11
CA PRO A 160 4.23 -19.51 9.12
C PRO A 160 5.53 -20.25 8.81
N SER A 161 6.24 -20.68 9.86
CA SER A 161 7.44 -21.51 9.81
C SER A 161 7.33 -22.67 10.80
N ASP A 162 8.27 -23.62 10.75
CA ASP A 162 8.28 -24.78 11.65
C ASP A 162 8.41 -24.40 13.13
N ASP A 163 9.05 -23.26 13.41
CA ASP A 163 9.34 -22.74 14.74
C ASP A 163 8.43 -21.58 15.17
N GLY A 164 7.49 -21.14 14.34
CA GLY A 164 6.56 -20.07 14.68
C GLY A 164 5.99 -19.32 13.48
N VAL A 165 6.03 -17.99 13.55
CA VAL A 165 5.55 -17.10 12.48
C VAL A 165 6.52 -15.95 12.31
N THR A 166 6.79 -15.58 11.06
CA THR A 166 7.50 -14.34 10.73
C THR A 166 6.52 -13.33 10.17
N LEU A 167 6.45 -12.15 10.80
CA LEU A 167 5.78 -10.97 10.29
C LEU A 167 6.80 -10.10 9.57
N PHE A 168 6.49 -9.79 8.32
CA PHE A 168 7.24 -8.84 7.51
C PHE A 168 6.47 -7.54 7.51
N VAL A 169 7.14 -6.47 7.92
CA VAL A 169 6.61 -5.11 7.92
C VAL A 169 7.40 -4.31 6.91
N GLY A 170 6.75 -4.01 5.79
CA GLY A 170 7.31 -3.15 4.76
C GLY A 170 6.68 -1.77 4.81
N LEU A 171 7.52 -0.73 4.81
CA LEU A 171 7.06 0.64 4.60
C LEU A 171 6.54 0.79 3.16
N LEU A 172 5.33 1.34 3.00
CA LEU A 172 4.82 1.73 1.69
C LEU A 172 5.18 3.20 1.44
N GLY A 173 5.84 3.45 0.31
CA GLY A 173 6.17 4.80 -0.18
C GLY A 173 7.62 5.24 0.07
N LEU A 174 7.96 6.43 -0.42
CA LEU A 174 9.35 6.95 -0.38
C LEU A 174 9.78 7.53 0.97
N LYS A 175 8.83 7.81 1.87
CA LYS A 175 9.13 8.40 3.19
C LYS A 175 9.38 7.30 4.20
N HIS A 176 10.61 6.79 4.17
CA HIS A 176 11.21 6.05 5.27
C HIS A 176 11.22 6.93 6.51
N ASP A 177 10.41 6.57 7.50
CA ASP A 177 10.57 7.12 8.82
C ASP A 177 10.82 6.01 9.84
N PRO A 178 12.09 5.81 10.23
CA PRO A 178 12.41 4.85 11.28
C PRO A 178 11.80 5.23 12.64
N SER A 179 11.24 6.43 12.82
CA SER A 179 10.54 6.84 14.05
C SER A 179 9.31 5.98 14.38
N LEU A 180 8.80 5.24 13.41
CA LEU A 180 7.59 4.42 13.57
C LEU A 180 7.86 2.98 14.01
N LEU A 181 9.08 2.50 13.89
CA LEU A 181 9.47 1.19 14.41
C LEU A 181 9.14 1.03 15.91
N PRO A 182 9.41 2.03 16.78
CA PRO A 182 8.97 2.00 18.16
C PRO A 182 7.44 1.82 18.34
N GLN A 183 6.61 2.36 17.44
CA GLN A 183 5.16 2.20 17.53
C GLN A 183 4.74 0.77 17.19
N ILE A 184 5.34 0.17 16.15
CA ILE A 184 5.12 -1.26 15.84
C ILE A 184 5.57 -2.13 17.02
N ASP A 185 6.78 -1.90 17.54
CA ASP A 185 7.30 -2.62 18.72
C ASP A 185 6.35 -2.51 19.92
N LEU A 186 5.78 -1.31 20.15
CA LEU A 186 4.84 -1.05 21.23
C LEU A 186 3.54 -1.83 21.03
N SER A 187 2.93 -1.78 19.83
CA SER A 187 1.71 -2.53 19.53
C SER A 187 1.90 -4.04 19.70
N LEU A 188 3.04 -4.57 19.23
CA LEU A 188 3.39 -5.99 19.42
C LEU A 188 3.51 -6.36 20.91
N LYS A 189 4.14 -5.49 21.72
CA LYS A 189 4.27 -5.69 23.16
C LYS A 189 2.93 -5.59 23.90
N GLN A 190 2.08 -4.63 23.53
CA GLN A 190 0.74 -4.47 24.09
C GLN A 190 -0.16 -5.68 23.78
N ALA A 191 0.03 -6.31 22.63
CA ALA A 191 -0.60 -7.59 22.27
C ALA A 191 -0.04 -8.80 23.07
N GLY A 192 0.89 -8.57 24.01
CA GLY A 192 1.50 -9.62 24.83
C GLY A 192 2.37 -10.58 24.03
N LEU A 193 2.94 -10.14 22.90
CA LEU A 193 3.80 -10.95 22.05
C LEU A 193 5.26 -10.81 22.47
N THR A 194 5.97 -11.93 22.44
CA THR A 194 7.43 -11.98 22.53
C THR A 194 7.98 -12.20 21.14
N PHE A 195 8.97 -11.39 20.74
CA PHE A 195 9.52 -11.41 19.39
C PHE A 195 11.01 -11.08 19.38
N SER A 196 11.70 -11.54 18.35
CA SER A 196 12.99 -11.01 17.92
C SER A 196 12.80 -10.24 16.62
N ARG A 197 13.60 -9.20 16.42
CA ARG A 197 13.57 -8.38 15.22
C ARG A 197 14.94 -8.40 14.55
N ASP A 198 14.97 -8.58 13.24
CA ASP A 198 16.21 -8.44 12.48
C ASP A 198 16.56 -6.94 12.37
N SER A 199 17.81 -6.63 12.65
CA SER A 199 18.37 -5.27 12.61
C SER A 199 18.73 -4.81 11.20
#